data_AF-A0A7C6VES0-F1
#
_entry.id   AF-A0A7C6VES0-F1
#
_cell.length_a   1.000
_cell.length_b   1.000
_cell.length_c   1.000
_cell.angle_alpha   90.00
_cell.angle_beta   90.00
_cell.angle_gamma   90.00
#
_symmetry.space_group_name_H-M   'P 1'
#
loop_
_entity.id
_entity.type
_entity.pdbx_description
1 polymer ?
#
loop_
_entity_poly.entity_id
_entity_poly.type
_entity_poly.pdbx_seq_one_letter_code
_entity_poly.pdbx_strand_id
1 'polypeptide(L)'
;MRYGMDERGSALVFILLTMVGLVLSGLALLSLARQERLMAQYQYRQTQAFYLAEAGLQWAEARLVQSPAYRGTIVLTWEEGGQTEVNISEEGGLISVTSRAEGDGLQCTLVAAFQVLDHTPLYGTDGNLFTRELVLAAHPDDGDGAPLPRVEGKVVTPGGEDGGGSSDFFFPELPLSVYPRALQCRHLTPAQLAGNRNLNGIIYVAGDVMLEREEDSIGGRAVLLVEGQFTVRGNAALEGDFVLLAGEGIDLSGTTKVQGLLYTPGFFRFGGTGDITGVVWVGGESYLEGEVWIREYGGDKGFLLGELPPVLVVRKLWYRK
;
A
#
# COMPACT_ATOMS: atom_id res chain seq x y z
N MET A 1 13.41 38.91 -92.55
CA MET A 1 13.29 39.53 -91.22
C MET A 1 11.89 39.32 -90.69
N ARG A 2 11.67 38.25 -89.94
CA ARG A 2 10.43 37.91 -89.24
C ARG A 2 10.86 37.29 -87.92
N TYR A 3 10.81 38.05 -86.84
CA TYR A 3 10.80 37.60 -85.45
C TYR A 3 10.70 38.89 -84.63
N GLY A 4 9.58 39.14 -83.96
CA GLY A 4 9.47 40.37 -83.17
C GLY A 4 8.11 40.70 -82.54
N MET A 5 7.06 39.89 -82.68
CA MET A 5 5.74 40.25 -82.13
C MET A 5 5.06 39.24 -81.19
N ASP A 6 5.65 38.08 -80.87
CA ASP A 6 4.97 37.08 -80.02
C ASP A 6 5.37 37.06 -78.53
N GLU A 7 6.36 37.84 -78.08
CA GLU A 7 6.85 37.77 -76.69
C GLU A 7 6.06 38.63 -75.68
N ARG A 8 5.24 39.59 -76.14
CA ARG A 8 4.50 40.48 -75.22
C ARG A 8 3.23 39.85 -74.63
N GLY A 9 2.66 38.85 -75.30
CA GLY A 9 1.48 38.12 -74.80
C GLY A 9 1.83 37.06 -73.75
N SER A 10 3.00 36.42 -73.86
CA SER A 10 3.43 35.35 -72.95
C SER A 10 3.77 35.87 -71.55
N ALA A 11 4.32 37.09 -71.44
CA ALA A 11 4.63 37.72 -70.15
C ALA A 11 3.39 37.90 -69.26
N LEU A 12 2.26 38.33 -69.85
CA LEU A 12 1.02 38.53 -69.10
C LEU A 12 0.43 37.20 -68.62
N VAL A 13 0.47 36.15 -69.45
CA VAL A 13 0.03 34.81 -69.08
C VAL A 13 0.89 34.26 -67.95
N PHE A 14 2.21 34.45 -68.00
CA PHE A 14 3.12 34.01 -66.95
C PHE A 14 2.83 34.71 -65.63
N ILE A 15 2.68 36.04 -65.62
CA ILE A 15 2.34 36.80 -64.42
C ILE A 15 1.00 36.31 -63.83
N LEU A 16 -0.01 36.12 -64.67
CA LEU A 16 -1.32 35.66 -64.21
C LEU A 16 -1.24 34.27 -63.60
N LEU A 17 -0.47 33.36 -64.20
CA LEU A 17 -0.26 32.01 -63.67
C LEU A 17 0.50 32.05 -62.33
N THR A 18 1.53 32.90 -62.20
CA THR A 18 2.23 33.07 -60.92
C THR A 18 1.35 33.68 -59.84
N MET A 19 0.51 34.67 -60.16
CA MET A 19 -0.45 35.23 -59.22
C MET A 19 -1.47 34.19 -58.75
N VAL A 20 -2.02 33.40 -59.68
CA VAL A 20 -2.94 32.31 -59.33
C VAL A 20 -2.24 31.30 -58.41
N GLY A 21 -1.00 30.93 -58.71
CA GLY A 21 -0.19 30.07 -57.85
C GLY A 21 -0.04 30.63 -56.43
N LEU A 22 0.33 31.91 -56.30
CA LEU A 22 0.49 32.57 -55.00
C LEU A 22 -0.83 32.66 -54.21
N VAL A 23 -1.94 32.96 -54.86
CA VAL A 23 -3.26 33.01 -54.20
C VAL A 23 -3.67 31.63 -53.70
N LEU A 24 -3.50 30.58 -54.50
CA LEU A 24 -3.80 29.21 -54.09
C LEU A 24 -2.92 28.76 -52.91
N SER A 25 -1.63 29.07 -52.94
CA SER A 25 -0.72 28.82 -51.82
C SER A 25 -1.13 29.58 -50.57
N GLY A 26 -1.52 30.86 -50.69
CA GLY A 26 -2.00 31.67 -49.56
C GLY A 26 -3.27 31.10 -48.92
N LEU A 27 -4.22 30.63 -49.73
CA LEU A 27 -5.44 29.98 -49.24
C LEU A 27 -5.13 28.64 -48.54
N ALA A 28 -4.18 27.86 -49.07
CA ALA A 28 -3.75 26.60 -48.45
C ALA A 28 -3.12 26.85 -47.07
N LEU A 29 -2.23 27.83 -46.93
CA LEU A 29 -1.60 28.20 -45.66
C LEU A 29 -2.64 28.71 -44.64
N LEU A 30 -3.59 29.52 -45.07
CA LEU A 30 -4.66 30.01 -44.19
C LEU A 30 -5.57 28.89 -43.71
N SER A 31 -5.85 27.90 -44.57
CA SER A 31 -6.59 26.69 -44.19
C SER A 31 -5.84 25.86 -43.15
N LEU A 32 -4.54 25.64 -43.37
CA LEU A 32 -3.67 24.91 -42.45
C LEU A 32 -3.60 25.60 -41.08
N ALA A 33 -3.40 26.92 -41.05
CA ALA A 33 -3.39 27.69 -39.81
C ALA A 33 -4.71 27.60 -39.02
N ARG A 34 -5.85 27.53 -39.73
CA ARG A 34 -7.16 27.33 -39.08
C ARG A 34 -7.29 25.92 -38.49
N GLN A 35 -6.80 24.90 -39.19
CA GLN A 35 -6.80 23.52 -38.69
C GLN A 35 -5.90 23.36 -37.46
N GLU A 36 -4.69 23.92 -37.48
CA GLU A 36 -3.78 23.90 -36.34
C GLU A 36 -4.40 24.58 -35.11
N ARG A 37 -5.04 25.74 -35.30
CA ARG A 37 -5.71 26.44 -34.20
C ARG A 37 -6.83 25.61 -33.58
N LEU A 38 -7.62 24.92 -34.40
CA LEU A 38 -8.67 24.02 -33.90
C LEU A 38 -8.06 22.83 -33.16
N MET A 39 -7.04 22.18 -33.73
CA MET A 39 -6.34 21.06 -33.07
C MET A 39 -5.74 21.47 -31.73
N ALA A 40 -5.09 22.65 -31.65
CA ALA A 40 -4.53 23.18 -30.41
C ALA A 40 -5.61 23.42 -29.34
N GLN A 41 -6.77 23.97 -29.74
CA GLN A 41 -7.90 24.16 -28.82
C GLN A 41 -8.49 22.84 -28.32
N TYR A 42 -8.64 21.84 -29.20
CA TYR A 42 -9.10 20.51 -28.81
C TYR A 42 -8.11 19.82 -27.86
N GLN A 43 -6.81 19.90 -28.13
CA GLN A 43 -5.78 19.37 -27.25
C GLN A 43 -5.79 20.04 -25.88
N TYR A 44 -5.88 21.39 -25.85
CA TYR A 44 -5.97 22.14 -24.59
C TYR A 44 -7.15 21.66 -23.73
N ARG A 45 -8.36 21.61 -24.31
CA ARG A 45 -9.57 21.17 -23.58
C ARG A 45 -9.50 19.69 -23.17
N GLN A 46 -8.92 18.83 -24.01
CA GLN A 46 -8.75 17.42 -23.69
C GLN A 46 -7.79 17.23 -22.52
N THR A 47 -6.69 17.98 -22.49
CA THR A 47 -5.73 18.00 -21.38
C THR A 47 -6.36 18.53 -20.11
N GLN A 48 -7.16 19.60 -20.19
CA GLN A 48 -7.92 20.11 -19.04
C GLN A 48 -8.86 19.06 -18.46
N ALA A 49 -9.71 18.43 -19.30
CA ALA A 49 -10.61 17.37 -18.86
C ALA A 49 -9.86 16.17 -18.26
N PHE A 50 -8.69 15.82 -18.81
CA PHE A 50 -7.83 14.77 -18.25
C PHE A 50 -7.33 15.13 -16.84
N TYR A 51 -6.82 16.33 -16.62
CA TYR A 51 -6.36 16.75 -15.30
C TYR A 51 -7.49 16.84 -14.28
N LEU A 52 -8.67 17.31 -14.69
CA LEU A 52 -9.86 17.30 -13.84
C LEU A 52 -10.28 15.87 -13.43
N ALA A 53 -10.15 14.91 -14.35
CA ALA A 53 -10.42 13.50 -14.06
C ALA A 53 -9.35 12.93 -13.10
N GLU A 54 -8.07 13.24 -13.30
CA GLU A 54 -7.00 12.80 -12.39
C GLU A 54 -7.18 13.40 -10.99
N ALA A 55 -7.57 14.66 -10.88
CA ALA A 55 -7.88 15.30 -9.60
C ALA A 55 -9.01 14.57 -8.85
N GLY A 56 -10.02 14.06 -9.57
CA GLY A 56 -11.05 13.21 -8.99
C GLY A 56 -10.53 11.87 -8.46
N LEU A 57 -9.57 11.25 -9.15
CA LEU A 57 -8.91 10.02 -8.66
C LEU A 57 -8.07 10.29 -7.42
N GLN A 58 -7.34 11.41 -7.38
CA GLN A 58 -6.54 11.83 -6.21
C GLN A 58 -7.44 12.13 -5.00
N TRP A 59 -8.58 12.79 -5.22
CA TRP A 59 -9.58 13.00 -4.18
C TRP A 59 -10.10 11.66 -3.64
N ALA A 60 -10.40 10.70 -4.52
CA ALA A 60 -10.87 9.37 -4.12
C ALA A 60 -9.85 8.64 -3.26
N GLU A 61 -8.58 8.67 -3.66
CA GLU A 61 -7.46 8.09 -2.92
C GLU A 61 -7.35 8.68 -1.51
N ALA A 62 -7.34 10.01 -1.38
CA ALA A 62 -7.33 10.69 -0.09
C ALA A 62 -8.57 10.36 0.76
N ARG A 63 -9.75 10.20 0.12
CA ARG A 63 -10.98 9.83 0.81
C ARG A 63 -10.94 8.41 1.33
N LEU A 64 -10.37 7.47 0.57
CA LEU A 64 -10.20 6.07 0.98
C LEU A 64 -9.22 5.93 2.14
N VAL A 65 -8.20 6.78 2.24
CA VAL A 65 -7.31 6.84 3.40
C VAL A 65 -8.08 7.23 4.68
N GLN A 66 -9.02 8.18 4.58
CA GLN A 66 -9.82 8.63 5.71
C GLN A 66 -10.96 7.69 6.07
N SER A 67 -11.55 7.04 5.07
CA SER A 67 -12.74 6.20 5.21
C SER A 67 -12.63 5.01 4.25
N PRO A 68 -11.91 3.94 4.63
CA PRO A 68 -11.70 2.73 3.81
C PRO A 68 -12.98 2.11 3.27
N ALA A 69 -14.05 2.16 4.07
CA ALA A 69 -15.36 1.62 3.76
C ALA A 69 -16.21 2.52 2.85
N TYR A 70 -15.73 3.70 2.44
CA TYR A 70 -16.51 4.63 1.64
C TYR A 70 -16.77 4.06 0.24
N ARG A 71 -18.05 4.00 -0.13
CA ARG A 71 -18.53 3.63 -1.47
C ARG A 71 -19.62 4.62 -1.86
N GLY A 72 -19.66 5.01 -3.13
CA GLY A 72 -20.68 5.93 -3.63
C GLY A 72 -20.17 6.90 -4.69
N THR A 73 -21.06 7.79 -5.10
CA THR A 73 -20.80 8.80 -6.12
C THR A 73 -20.78 10.18 -5.50
N ILE A 74 -19.82 11.00 -5.93
CA ILE A 74 -19.72 12.41 -5.57
C ILE A 74 -19.46 13.25 -6.83
N VAL A 75 -19.99 14.47 -6.85
CA VAL A 75 -19.69 15.45 -7.89
C VAL A 75 -18.88 16.58 -7.27
N LEU A 76 -17.66 16.75 -7.75
CA LEU A 76 -16.75 17.82 -7.38
C LEU A 76 -16.91 18.97 -8.38
N THR A 77 -17.01 20.19 -7.87
CA THR A 77 -17.03 21.41 -8.69
C THR A 77 -15.77 22.20 -8.41
N TRP A 78 -15.07 22.63 -9.45
CA TRP A 78 -13.77 23.30 -9.33
C TRP A 78 -13.92 24.81 -9.54
N GLU A 79 -13.16 25.62 -8.80
CA GLU A 79 -13.26 27.09 -8.84
C GLU A 79 -12.91 27.67 -10.22
N GLU A 80 -11.97 27.04 -10.93
CA GLU A 80 -11.55 27.43 -12.29
C GLU A 80 -12.50 26.91 -13.40
N GLY A 81 -13.62 26.29 -13.01
CA GLY A 81 -14.61 25.73 -13.90
C GLY A 81 -14.44 24.24 -14.16
N GLY A 82 -15.56 23.61 -14.54
CA GLY A 82 -15.64 22.17 -14.77
C GLY A 82 -16.17 21.39 -13.56
N GLN A 83 -16.59 20.16 -13.83
CA GLN A 83 -17.11 19.24 -12.83
C GLN A 83 -16.46 17.88 -13.00
N THR A 84 -16.22 17.19 -11.88
CA THR A 84 -15.74 15.81 -11.88
C THR A 84 -16.68 14.95 -11.06
N GLU A 85 -17.32 13.97 -11.72
CA GLU A 85 -18.08 12.92 -11.07
C GLU A 85 -17.15 11.76 -10.73
N VAL A 86 -17.03 11.41 -9.46
CA VAL A 86 -16.22 10.30 -8.97
C VAL A 86 -17.15 9.24 -8.41
N ASN A 87 -17.08 8.03 -8.94
CA ASN A 87 -17.83 6.86 -8.48
C ASN A 87 -16.85 5.84 -7.93
N ILE A 88 -17.06 5.44 -6.67
CA ILE A 88 -16.25 4.46 -5.94
C ILE A 88 -17.11 3.23 -5.66
N SER A 89 -16.72 2.11 -6.27
CA SER A 89 -17.38 0.81 -6.12
C SER A 89 -16.36 -0.28 -5.80
N GLU A 90 -16.82 -1.45 -5.38
CA GLU A 90 -15.96 -2.61 -5.11
C GLU A 90 -16.18 -3.67 -6.17
N GLU A 91 -15.11 -4.16 -6.78
CA GLU A 91 -15.15 -5.16 -7.84
C GLU A 91 -13.97 -6.12 -7.67
N GLY A 92 -14.27 -7.40 -7.40
CA GLY A 92 -13.24 -8.45 -7.30
C GLY A 92 -12.23 -8.26 -6.16
N GLY A 93 -12.64 -7.69 -5.02
CA GLY A 93 -11.75 -7.42 -3.88
C GLY A 93 -10.84 -6.20 -4.05
N LEU A 94 -11.00 -5.46 -5.15
CA LEU A 94 -10.36 -4.16 -5.36
C LEU A 94 -11.43 -3.06 -5.38
N ILE A 95 -11.00 -1.85 -5.01
CA ILE A 95 -11.85 -0.66 -5.12
C ILE A 95 -11.67 -0.08 -6.51
N SER A 96 -12.73 -0.12 -7.31
CA SER A 96 -12.78 0.51 -8.63
C SER A 96 -13.27 1.94 -8.48
N VAL A 97 -12.47 2.89 -8.94
CA VAL A 97 -12.78 4.32 -8.94
C VAL A 97 -12.89 4.79 -10.37
N THR A 98 -14.08 5.26 -10.76
CA THR A 98 -14.32 5.90 -12.05
C THR A 98 -14.44 7.40 -11.84
N SER A 99 -13.53 8.18 -12.44
CA SER A 99 -13.55 9.64 -12.42
C SER A 99 -13.89 10.17 -13.81
N ARG A 100 -15.04 10.81 -13.94
CA ARG A 100 -15.55 11.41 -15.16
C ARG A 100 -15.54 12.92 -15.02
N ALA A 101 -14.69 13.59 -15.79
CA ALA A 101 -14.63 15.04 -15.81
C ALA A 101 -15.24 15.62 -17.08
N GLU A 102 -15.89 16.77 -16.92
CA GLU A 102 -16.41 17.60 -17.99
C GLU A 102 -15.84 19.03 -17.86
N GLY A 103 -15.16 19.48 -18.91
CA GLY A 103 -14.56 20.82 -19.01
C GLY A 103 -14.67 21.34 -20.43
N ASP A 104 -15.21 22.55 -20.59
CA ASP A 104 -15.36 23.25 -21.89
C ASP A 104 -15.99 22.40 -23.02
N GLY A 105 -16.97 21.56 -22.66
CA GLY A 105 -17.72 20.70 -23.57
C GLY A 105 -16.97 19.44 -24.04
N LEU A 106 -15.81 19.15 -23.47
CA LEU A 106 -15.14 17.85 -23.61
C LEU A 106 -15.26 17.04 -22.33
N GLN A 107 -15.35 15.73 -22.50
CA GLN A 107 -15.42 14.78 -21.40
C GLN A 107 -14.19 13.87 -21.42
N CYS A 108 -13.67 13.56 -20.24
CA CYS A 108 -12.66 12.52 -20.05
C CYS A 108 -13.08 11.61 -18.91
N THR A 109 -12.92 10.29 -19.09
CA THR A 109 -13.18 9.30 -18.05
C THR A 109 -11.91 8.51 -17.78
N LEU A 110 -11.48 8.50 -16.52
CA LEU A 110 -10.40 7.67 -16.02
C LEU A 110 -10.96 6.62 -15.07
N VAL A 111 -10.42 5.41 -15.14
CA VAL A 111 -10.75 4.33 -14.22
C VAL A 111 -9.46 3.88 -13.56
N ALA A 112 -9.47 3.77 -12.23
CA ALA A 112 -8.37 3.24 -11.44
C ALA A 112 -8.84 2.17 -10.47
N ALA A 113 -8.02 1.14 -10.29
CA ALA A 113 -8.22 0.12 -9.26
C ALA A 113 -7.28 0.39 -8.09
N PHE A 114 -7.82 0.41 -6.88
CA PHE A 114 -7.10 0.59 -5.63
C PHE A 114 -7.20 -0.65 -4.76
N GLN A 115 -6.09 -1.02 -4.14
CA GLN A 115 -6.05 -1.96 -3.03
C GLN A 115 -5.97 -1.15 -1.73
N VAL A 116 -6.87 -1.41 -0.79
CA VAL A 116 -6.90 -0.76 0.52
C VAL A 116 -6.58 -1.78 1.58
N LEU A 117 -5.56 -1.49 2.38
CA LEU A 117 -5.14 -2.30 3.53
C LEU A 117 -5.44 -1.50 4.79
N ASP A 118 -6.33 -2.00 5.62
CA ASP A 118 -6.72 -1.40 6.88
C ASP A 118 -6.05 -2.14 8.04
N HIS A 119 -5.13 -1.46 8.72
CA HIS A 119 -4.40 -1.98 9.88
C HIS A 119 -5.10 -1.63 11.20
N THR A 120 -6.18 -0.83 11.18
CA THR A 120 -6.93 -0.47 12.39
C THR A 120 -7.44 -1.67 13.19
N PRO A 121 -7.85 -2.80 12.58
CA PRO A 121 -8.23 -3.99 13.33
C PRO A 121 -7.07 -4.61 14.11
N LEU A 122 -5.81 -4.37 13.73
CA LEU A 122 -4.65 -5.01 14.36
C LEU A 122 -4.39 -4.53 15.80
N TYR A 123 -4.80 -3.29 16.10
CA TYR A 123 -4.59 -2.67 17.41
C TYR A 123 -5.90 -2.20 18.08
N GLY A 124 -7.02 -2.18 17.35
CA GLY A 124 -8.32 -1.72 17.85
C GLY A 124 -9.13 -2.78 18.61
N THR A 125 -8.65 -4.01 18.71
CA THR A 125 -9.37 -5.14 19.30
C THR A 125 -9.03 -5.34 20.78
N ASP A 126 -9.99 -5.91 21.50
CA ASP A 126 -9.81 -6.37 22.89
C ASP A 126 -9.20 -7.76 22.86
N GLY A 127 -7.87 -7.84 22.88
CA GLY A 127 -7.12 -9.09 22.91
C GLY A 127 -5.65 -8.88 22.65
N ASN A 128 -4.86 -9.86 23.09
CA ASN A 128 -3.40 -9.82 23.00
C ASN A 128 -2.84 -10.94 22.14
N LEU A 129 -3.60 -12.03 21.98
CA LEU A 129 -3.28 -13.14 21.10
C LEU A 129 -4.50 -13.53 20.27
N PHE A 130 -4.37 -13.37 18.97
CA PHE A 130 -5.36 -13.73 17.96
C PHE A 130 -4.78 -14.90 17.18
N THR A 131 -5.34 -16.10 17.32
CA THR A 131 -4.81 -17.30 16.66
C THR A 131 -5.91 -18.24 16.22
N ARG A 132 -5.68 -19.04 15.17
CA ARG A 132 -6.64 -20.10 14.78
C ARG A 132 -6.61 -21.26 15.75
N GLU A 133 -5.42 -21.66 16.17
CA GLU A 133 -5.19 -22.76 17.10
C GLU A 133 -4.13 -22.35 18.11
N LEU A 134 -4.29 -22.77 19.37
CA LEU A 134 -3.35 -22.47 20.45
C LEU A 134 -2.95 -23.75 21.16
N VAL A 135 -1.64 -23.99 21.22
CA VAL A 135 -1.02 -25.05 22.00
C VAL A 135 -0.14 -24.42 23.06
N LEU A 136 -0.37 -24.81 24.32
CA LEU A 136 0.44 -24.40 25.47
C LEU A 136 1.17 -25.62 26.02
N ALA A 137 2.49 -25.54 26.13
CA ALA A 137 3.33 -26.63 26.64
C ALA A 137 4.28 -26.14 27.74
N ALA A 138 4.61 -27.03 28.66
CA ALA A 138 5.77 -26.87 29.53
C ALA A 138 7.05 -27.12 28.73
N HIS A 139 8.14 -26.43 29.09
CA HIS A 139 9.44 -26.71 28.48
C HIS A 139 9.89 -28.15 28.85
N PRO A 140 10.37 -28.98 27.89
CA PRO A 140 10.63 -30.41 28.08
C PRO A 140 11.69 -30.70 29.15
N ASP A 141 12.56 -29.73 29.42
CA ASP A 141 13.65 -29.86 30.39
C ASP A 141 13.26 -29.50 31.84
N ASP A 142 12.08 -28.90 32.06
CA ASP A 142 11.73 -28.30 33.36
C ASP A 142 11.07 -29.25 34.37
N GLY A 143 10.83 -30.52 34.00
CA GLY A 143 10.25 -31.53 34.88
C GLY A 143 8.82 -31.22 35.35
N ASP A 144 8.32 -31.99 36.32
CA ASP A 144 6.98 -31.81 36.89
C ASP A 144 6.90 -30.50 37.69
N GLY A 145 6.04 -29.57 37.28
CA GLY A 145 5.85 -28.25 37.90
C GLY A 145 6.47 -27.06 37.14
N ALA A 146 6.96 -27.29 35.92
CA ALA A 146 7.46 -26.28 35.02
C ALA A 146 6.50 -25.08 34.84
N PRO A 147 7.02 -23.84 34.72
CA PRO A 147 6.21 -22.69 34.41
C PRO A 147 5.56 -22.88 33.03
N LEU A 148 4.24 -22.74 32.97
CA LEU A 148 3.50 -22.69 31.72
C LEU A 148 3.52 -21.27 31.16
N PRO A 149 3.43 -21.11 29.83
CA PRO A 149 3.26 -19.81 29.19
C PRO A 149 2.05 -19.06 29.76
N ARG A 150 2.19 -17.74 29.87
CA ARG A 150 1.15 -16.86 30.38
C ARG A 150 0.79 -15.82 29.33
N VAL A 151 -0.50 -15.79 28.98
CA VAL A 151 -1.09 -14.70 28.23
C VAL A 151 -1.97 -13.91 29.19
N GLU A 152 -1.50 -12.74 29.57
CA GLU A 152 -2.34 -11.76 30.26
C GLU A 152 -3.25 -11.12 29.22
N GLY A 153 -4.54 -10.92 29.52
CA GLY A 153 -5.52 -10.39 28.58
C GLY A 153 -6.32 -11.48 27.85
N LYS A 154 -7.00 -11.09 26.76
CA LYS A 154 -7.91 -11.97 26.02
C LYS A 154 -7.18 -12.71 24.89
N VAL A 155 -7.35 -14.03 24.84
CA VAL A 155 -7.02 -14.87 23.68
C VAL A 155 -8.27 -15.01 22.84
N VAL A 156 -8.15 -14.80 21.52
CA VAL A 156 -9.26 -14.93 20.58
C VAL A 156 -8.95 -16.04 19.59
N THR A 157 -9.78 -17.09 19.61
CA THR A 157 -9.74 -18.22 18.68
C THR A 157 -11.09 -18.40 17.96
N PRO A 158 -11.11 -18.95 16.72
CA PRO A 158 -12.33 -19.32 16.04
C PRO A 158 -13.16 -20.30 16.89
N GLY A 159 -14.44 -20.00 17.10
CA GLY A 159 -15.37 -20.89 17.80
C GLY A 159 -15.58 -20.62 19.28
N GLY A 160 -14.73 -19.79 19.91
CA GLY A 160 -14.88 -19.21 21.25
C GLY A 160 -15.12 -20.18 22.41
N GLU A 161 -14.28 -20.11 23.46
CA GLU A 161 -14.77 -20.32 24.83
C GLU A 161 -13.82 -19.68 25.85
N ASP A 162 -14.03 -18.39 26.08
CA ASP A 162 -14.04 -17.79 27.42
C ASP A 162 -15.20 -16.78 27.41
N GLY A 163 -16.26 -17.10 28.15
CA GLY A 163 -17.61 -16.55 27.99
C GLY A 163 -17.67 -15.02 27.87
N GLY A 164 -18.12 -14.54 26.71
CA GLY A 164 -18.43 -13.13 26.50
C GLY A 164 -18.31 -12.68 25.05
N GLY A 165 -19.27 -13.06 24.22
CA GLY A 165 -19.47 -12.48 22.89
C GLY A 165 -18.80 -13.26 21.75
N SER A 166 -19.65 -13.87 20.93
CA SER A 166 -19.35 -14.34 19.57
C SER A 166 -18.83 -13.18 18.70
N SER A 167 -17.52 -12.92 18.71
CA SER A 167 -16.88 -12.17 17.64
C SER A 167 -16.21 -13.18 16.73
N ASP A 168 -16.75 -13.37 15.52
CA ASP A 168 -16.12 -14.19 14.49
C ASP A 168 -14.68 -13.71 14.31
N PHE A 169 -13.72 -14.58 14.63
CA PHE A 169 -12.31 -14.33 14.39
C PHE A 169 -12.11 -14.14 12.88
N PHE A 170 -11.86 -12.89 12.47
CA PHE A 170 -11.47 -12.55 11.11
C PHE A 170 -9.98 -12.25 11.10
N PHE A 171 -9.21 -13.10 10.42
CA PHE A 171 -7.79 -12.84 10.22
C PHE A 171 -7.61 -11.86 9.04
N PRO A 172 -7.08 -10.65 9.27
CA PRO A 172 -6.88 -9.69 8.19
C PRO A 172 -5.77 -10.16 7.27
N GLU A 173 -6.03 -10.28 5.97
CA GLU A 173 -5.01 -10.66 4.99
C GLU A 173 -4.16 -9.43 4.59
N LEU A 174 -2.87 -9.47 4.93
CA LEU A 174 -1.91 -8.39 4.64
C LEU A 174 -0.85 -8.87 3.64
N PRO A 175 -1.00 -8.59 2.34
CA PRO A 175 -0.03 -8.99 1.34
C PRO A 175 1.25 -8.16 1.46
N LEU A 176 2.28 -8.74 2.08
CA LEU A 176 3.57 -8.09 2.38
C LEU A 176 4.28 -7.50 1.15
N SER A 177 4.06 -8.08 -0.03
CA SER A 177 4.61 -7.60 -1.31
C SER A 177 4.11 -6.21 -1.74
N VAL A 178 3.05 -5.70 -1.10
CA VAL A 178 2.47 -4.38 -1.41
C VAL A 178 3.25 -3.26 -0.73
N TYR A 179 3.76 -3.48 0.47
CA TYR A 179 4.35 -2.43 1.30
C TYR A 179 5.61 -1.78 0.68
N PRO A 180 6.57 -2.52 0.09
CA PRO A 180 7.76 -1.89 -0.49
C PRO A 180 7.47 -0.96 -1.67
N ARG A 181 6.30 -1.10 -2.31
CA ARG A 181 5.87 -0.24 -3.41
C ARG A 181 5.10 0.99 -2.92
N ALA A 182 4.49 0.89 -1.75
CA ALA A 182 3.58 1.88 -1.21
C ALA A 182 4.22 2.76 -0.14
N LEU A 183 5.27 2.26 0.53
CA LEU A 183 5.99 2.93 1.60
C LEU A 183 7.45 3.15 1.22
N GLN A 184 8.07 4.17 1.81
CA GLN A 184 9.50 4.44 1.66
C GLN A 184 10.31 3.49 2.56
N CYS A 185 10.32 2.20 2.23
CA CYS A 185 11.03 1.18 3.00
C CYS A 185 12.55 1.25 2.79
N ARG A 186 13.31 1.04 3.86
CA ARG A 186 14.73 0.69 3.77
C ARG A 186 14.86 -0.81 3.49
N HIS A 187 15.43 -1.14 2.34
CA HIS A 187 15.69 -2.53 1.98
C HIS A 187 16.97 -3.01 2.65
N LEU A 188 16.87 -4.03 3.49
CA LEU A 188 18.03 -4.71 4.08
C LEU A 188 18.04 -6.18 3.65
N THR A 189 19.23 -6.74 3.46
CA THR A 189 19.39 -8.20 3.42
C THR A 189 19.34 -8.76 4.85
N PRO A 190 19.07 -10.07 5.04
CA PRO A 190 19.14 -10.69 6.37
C PRO A 190 20.49 -10.44 7.08
N ALA A 191 21.59 -10.47 6.33
CA ALA A 191 22.93 -10.19 6.86
C ALA A 191 23.15 -8.72 7.26
N GLN A 192 22.44 -7.77 6.64
CA GLN A 192 22.50 -6.36 7.03
C GLN A 192 21.58 -6.03 8.21
N LEU A 193 20.54 -6.84 8.41
CA LEU A 193 19.64 -6.75 9.55
C LEU A 193 20.32 -7.28 10.81
N ALA A 194 20.96 -8.46 10.71
CA ALA A 194 21.63 -9.12 11.82
C ALA A 194 22.67 -8.21 12.51
N GLY A 195 22.61 -8.17 13.84
CA GLY A 195 23.51 -7.38 14.68
C GLY A 195 23.18 -5.88 14.76
N ASN A 196 22.10 -5.44 14.12
CA ASN A 196 21.69 -4.05 14.19
C ASN A 196 20.83 -3.77 15.44
N ARG A 197 21.45 -3.15 16.44
CA ARG A 197 20.80 -2.81 17.72
C ARG A 197 20.13 -1.43 17.77
N ASN A 198 20.08 -0.71 16.66
CA ASN A 198 19.44 0.60 16.58
C ASN A 198 18.63 0.74 15.28
N LEU A 199 17.75 -0.24 15.04
CA LEU A 199 16.82 -0.21 13.93
C LEU A 199 15.82 0.93 14.12
N ASN A 200 15.54 1.61 13.00
CA ASN A 200 14.58 2.69 12.92
C ASN A 200 13.92 2.71 11.53
N GLY A 201 12.74 3.31 11.47
CA GLY A 201 11.99 3.44 10.23
C GLY A 201 11.22 2.16 9.85
N ILE A 202 10.82 2.13 8.58
CA ILE A 202 10.18 0.97 7.95
C ILE A 202 11.24 0.20 7.17
N ILE A 203 11.43 -1.07 7.50
CA ILE A 203 12.46 -1.94 6.94
C ILE A 203 11.78 -3.10 6.24
N TYR A 204 12.22 -3.38 5.01
CA TYR A 204 11.79 -4.56 4.28
C TYR A 204 12.97 -5.50 4.04
N VAL A 205 12.73 -6.78 4.31
CA VAL A 205 13.68 -7.88 4.08
C VAL A 205 13.00 -8.92 3.20
N ALA A 206 13.61 -9.17 2.04
CA ALA A 206 13.19 -10.23 1.14
C ALA A 206 13.77 -11.58 1.62
N GLY A 207 12.90 -12.58 1.72
CA GLY A 207 13.24 -13.93 2.20
C GLY A 207 13.26 -14.07 3.73
N ASP A 208 13.92 -15.12 4.19
CA ASP A 208 13.95 -15.52 5.60
C ASP A 208 15.00 -14.75 6.39
N VAL A 209 14.67 -14.50 7.66
CA VAL A 209 15.58 -13.93 8.65
C VAL A 209 15.82 -14.96 9.74
N MET A 210 17.10 -15.20 10.04
CA MET A 210 17.52 -16.15 11.05
C MET A 210 18.63 -15.53 11.89
N LEU A 211 18.35 -15.33 13.18
CA LEU A 211 19.27 -14.82 14.19
C LEU A 211 19.55 -15.97 15.16
N GLU A 212 20.80 -16.41 15.28
CA GLU A 212 21.17 -17.57 16.13
C GLU A 212 22.18 -17.20 17.22
N ARG A 213 23.05 -16.24 16.93
CA ARG A 213 24.14 -15.83 17.82
C ARG A 213 23.82 -14.51 18.49
N GLU A 214 24.47 -14.27 19.62
CA GLU A 214 24.33 -13.01 20.36
C GLU A 214 24.71 -11.79 19.49
N GLU A 215 25.68 -11.95 18.60
CA GLU A 215 26.11 -10.93 17.62
C GLU A 215 25.06 -10.64 16.56
N ASP A 216 24.11 -11.56 16.31
CA ASP A 216 23.01 -11.36 15.37
C ASP A 216 21.85 -10.57 15.97
N SER A 217 21.86 -10.37 17.31
CA SER A 217 20.76 -9.72 18.03
C SER A 217 20.40 -8.36 17.45
N ILE A 218 19.11 -8.10 17.34
CA ILE A 218 18.57 -6.85 16.81
C ILE A 218 17.77 -6.10 17.86
N GLY A 219 17.75 -4.78 17.73
CA GLY A 219 16.99 -3.93 18.63
C GLY A 219 16.75 -2.53 18.09
N GLY A 220 15.94 -1.75 18.80
CA GLY A 220 15.57 -0.39 18.43
C GLY A 220 14.06 -0.20 18.34
N ARG A 221 13.61 0.66 17.42
CA ARG A 221 12.19 0.96 17.17
C ARG A 221 11.89 0.97 15.69
N ALA A 222 11.32 -0.09 15.14
CA ALA A 222 11.10 -0.20 13.70
C ALA A 222 9.86 -1.00 13.30
N VAL A 223 9.38 -0.75 12.09
CA VAL A 223 8.45 -1.64 11.38
C VAL A 223 9.29 -2.59 10.53
N LEU A 224 9.26 -3.88 10.84
CA LEU A 224 10.00 -4.91 10.13
C LEU A 224 9.05 -5.77 9.29
N LEU A 225 9.22 -5.68 7.98
CA LEU A 225 8.45 -6.41 6.97
C LEU A 225 9.34 -7.54 6.42
N VAL A 226 9.03 -8.78 6.77
CA VAL A 226 9.81 -9.96 6.38
C VAL A 226 8.97 -10.82 5.46
N GLU A 227 9.39 -10.99 4.21
CA GLU A 227 8.61 -11.74 3.24
C GLU A 227 8.51 -13.24 3.58
N GLY A 228 9.58 -13.80 4.16
CA GLY A 228 9.64 -15.20 4.59
C GLY A 228 9.36 -15.40 6.08
N GLN A 229 10.08 -16.35 6.66
CA GLN A 229 10.06 -16.65 8.09
C GLN A 229 11.01 -15.73 8.88
N PHE A 230 10.58 -15.29 10.06
CA PHE A 230 11.45 -14.58 11.01
C PHE A 230 11.78 -15.47 12.21
N THR A 231 13.07 -15.75 12.43
CA THR A 231 13.55 -16.73 13.41
C THR A 231 14.59 -16.10 14.34
N VAL A 232 14.37 -16.23 15.65
CA VAL A 232 15.30 -15.84 16.71
C VAL A 232 15.51 -17.05 17.61
N ARG A 233 16.73 -17.58 17.67
CA ARG A 233 17.06 -18.79 18.43
C ARG A 233 18.42 -18.66 19.12
N GLY A 234 18.73 -19.65 19.95
CA GLY A 234 20.02 -19.73 20.65
C GLY A 234 20.24 -18.52 21.56
N ASN A 235 21.36 -17.83 21.37
CA ASN A 235 21.72 -16.66 22.19
C ASN A 235 21.36 -15.33 21.51
N ALA A 236 20.69 -15.36 20.35
CA ALA A 236 20.20 -14.14 19.72
C ALA A 236 19.05 -13.53 20.52
N ALA A 237 18.96 -12.20 20.46
CA ALA A 237 17.91 -11.44 21.10
C ALA A 237 17.16 -10.52 20.12
N LEU A 238 15.86 -10.38 20.34
CA LEU A 238 15.01 -9.35 19.74
C LEU A 238 14.52 -8.42 20.85
N GLU A 239 15.06 -7.20 20.92
CA GLU A 239 14.77 -6.27 22.02
C GLU A 239 14.37 -4.87 21.51
N GLY A 240 13.14 -4.43 21.82
CA GLY A 240 12.70 -3.07 21.53
C GLY A 240 11.25 -2.95 21.06
N ASP A 241 10.96 -1.83 20.39
CA ASP A 241 9.63 -1.47 19.94
C ASP A 241 9.42 -1.90 18.48
N PHE A 242 8.77 -3.04 18.24
CA PHE A 242 8.68 -3.60 16.90
C PHE A 242 7.25 -3.82 16.40
N VAL A 243 7.03 -3.44 15.14
CA VAL A 243 5.94 -3.97 14.34
C VAL A 243 6.52 -5.00 13.39
N LEU A 244 6.39 -6.28 13.73
CA LEU A 244 6.91 -7.39 12.94
C LEU A 244 5.78 -8.01 12.11
N LEU A 245 5.85 -7.86 10.79
CA LEU A 245 4.98 -8.56 9.86
C LEU A 245 5.82 -9.60 9.09
N ALA A 246 5.63 -10.88 9.38
CA ALA A 246 6.31 -11.98 8.70
C ALA A 246 5.34 -12.74 7.78
N GLY A 247 5.79 -13.15 6.59
CA GLY A 247 4.93 -13.76 5.59
C GLY A 247 4.68 -15.25 5.77
N GLU A 248 5.63 -15.97 6.37
CA GLU A 248 5.53 -17.44 6.51
C GLU A 248 5.40 -17.90 7.96
N GLY A 249 6.06 -17.23 8.90
CA GLY A 249 6.10 -17.68 10.28
C GLY A 249 7.00 -16.82 11.16
N ILE A 250 6.74 -16.90 12.47
CA ILE A 250 7.56 -16.26 13.50
C ILE A 250 7.97 -17.34 14.50
N ASP A 251 9.28 -17.51 14.70
CA ASP A 251 9.85 -18.48 15.63
C ASP A 251 10.79 -17.77 16.61
N LEU A 252 10.38 -17.68 17.86
CA LEU A 252 11.05 -16.98 18.94
C LEU A 252 11.43 -18.00 20.02
N SER A 253 12.53 -18.73 19.81
CA SER A 253 13.10 -19.59 20.86
C SER A 253 14.35 -19.03 21.54
N GLY A 254 14.82 -17.85 21.10
CA GLY A 254 15.87 -17.07 21.76
C GLY A 254 15.33 -16.12 22.84
N THR A 255 16.09 -15.07 23.16
CA THR A 255 15.65 -14.04 24.12
C THR A 255 14.76 -13.01 23.43
N THR A 256 13.55 -12.77 23.93
CA THR A 256 12.63 -11.81 23.29
C THR A 256 12.10 -10.80 24.31
N LYS A 257 12.27 -9.50 24.03
CA LYS A 257 11.65 -8.41 24.79
C LYS A 257 11.09 -7.39 23.82
N VAL A 258 9.85 -7.62 23.39
CA VAL A 258 9.23 -6.81 22.34
C VAL A 258 8.06 -6.05 22.92
N GLN A 259 8.00 -4.77 22.62
CA GLN A 259 6.79 -3.98 22.78
C GLN A 259 6.23 -3.65 21.40
N GLY A 260 5.03 -4.11 21.06
CA GLY A 260 4.46 -3.81 19.74
C GLY A 260 3.53 -4.87 19.16
N LEU A 261 3.53 -4.97 17.84
CA LEU A 261 2.60 -5.79 17.08
C LEU A 261 3.38 -6.88 16.33
N LEU A 262 3.03 -8.14 16.55
CA LEU A 262 3.51 -9.26 15.76
C LEU A 262 2.37 -9.79 14.89
N TYR A 263 2.64 -10.02 13.61
CA TYR A 263 1.67 -10.52 12.66
C TYR A 263 2.31 -11.57 11.75
N THR A 264 1.64 -12.70 11.59
CA THR A 264 2.01 -13.72 10.62
C THR A 264 0.77 -14.48 10.13
N PRO A 265 0.59 -14.71 8.83
CA PRO A 265 -0.47 -15.58 8.32
C PRO A 265 -0.15 -17.07 8.52
N GLY A 266 1.11 -17.42 8.79
CA GLY A 266 1.53 -18.79 9.07
C GLY A 266 1.59 -19.07 10.57
N PHE A 267 2.66 -19.70 11.04
CA PHE A 267 2.77 -20.15 12.43
C PHE A 267 3.45 -19.13 13.35
N PHE A 268 3.16 -19.23 14.64
CA PHE A 268 3.84 -18.50 15.71
C PHE A 268 4.35 -19.49 16.75
N ARG A 269 5.67 -19.56 16.94
CA ARG A 269 6.30 -20.35 18.00
C ARG A 269 7.02 -19.42 18.96
N PHE A 270 6.74 -19.55 20.26
CA PHE A 270 7.48 -18.86 21.30
C PHE A 270 7.87 -19.87 22.39
N GLY A 271 9.14 -20.27 22.41
CA GLY A 271 9.67 -21.26 23.34
C GLY A 271 10.89 -20.80 24.15
N GLY A 272 11.33 -19.54 23.95
CA GLY A 272 12.49 -18.97 24.61
C GLY A 272 12.15 -18.29 25.93
N THR A 273 13.07 -17.46 26.43
CA THR A 273 12.80 -16.59 27.57
C THR A 273 12.41 -15.21 27.08
N GLY A 274 11.27 -14.69 27.52
CA GLY A 274 10.88 -13.38 27.04
C GLY A 274 9.51 -12.87 27.43
N ASP A 275 9.30 -11.62 27.06
CA ASP A 275 8.07 -10.87 27.27
C ASP A 275 7.70 -10.12 25.98
N ILE A 276 6.45 -10.28 25.56
CA ILE A 276 5.83 -9.51 24.49
C ILE A 276 4.75 -8.64 25.12
N THR A 277 4.94 -7.33 25.13
CA THR A 277 3.91 -6.37 25.54
C THR A 277 3.24 -5.78 24.30
N GLY A 278 2.00 -6.20 24.01
CA GLY A 278 1.27 -5.75 22.82
C GLY A 278 0.33 -6.80 22.26
N VAL A 279 0.30 -6.93 20.92
CA VAL A 279 -0.67 -7.77 20.22
C VAL A 279 0.03 -8.71 19.26
N VAL A 280 -0.40 -9.98 19.25
CA VAL A 280 0.08 -11.03 18.35
C VAL A 280 -1.08 -11.54 17.50
N TRP A 281 -0.93 -11.48 16.18
CA TRP A 281 -1.88 -11.99 15.19
C TRP A 281 -1.28 -13.15 14.42
N VAL A 282 -1.97 -14.29 14.44
CA VAL A 282 -1.50 -15.56 13.89
C VAL A 282 -2.62 -16.17 13.04
N GLY A 283 -2.34 -16.35 11.76
CA GLY A 283 -3.27 -16.96 10.81
C GLY A 283 -3.25 -18.49 10.85
N GLY A 284 -2.15 -19.09 11.32
CA GLY A 284 -1.98 -20.52 11.50
C GLY A 284 -1.98 -20.95 12.98
N GLU A 285 -1.10 -21.88 13.29
CA GLU A 285 -0.95 -22.46 14.62
C GLU A 285 -0.06 -21.58 15.51
N SER A 286 -0.48 -21.39 16.76
CA SER A 286 0.34 -20.79 17.82
C SER A 286 0.81 -21.85 18.80
N TYR A 287 2.11 -21.92 19.04
CA TYR A 287 2.75 -22.81 20.01
C TYR A 287 3.55 -22.00 21.01
N LEU A 288 3.11 -21.99 22.27
CA LEU A 288 3.82 -21.34 23.37
C LEU A 288 4.41 -22.40 24.29
N GLU A 289 5.66 -22.22 24.68
CA GLU A 289 6.42 -23.15 25.49
C GLU A 289 7.32 -22.43 26.51
N GLY A 290 7.39 -22.95 27.73
CA GLY A 290 8.26 -22.42 28.78
C GLY A 290 7.78 -21.11 29.42
N GLU A 291 8.72 -20.34 29.98
CA GLU A 291 8.43 -19.09 30.72
C GLU A 291 8.24 -17.89 29.78
N VAL A 292 7.14 -17.94 29.03
CA VAL A 292 6.74 -16.91 28.06
C VAL A 292 5.63 -16.04 28.64
N TRP A 293 5.77 -14.72 28.46
CA TRP A 293 4.76 -13.74 28.86
C TRP A 293 4.27 -12.95 27.64
N ILE A 294 2.96 -12.88 27.45
CA ILE A 294 2.31 -11.94 26.53
C ILE A 294 1.41 -11.04 27.36
N ARG A 295 1.68 -9.73 27.37
CA ARG A 295 1.02 -8.74 28.22
C ARG A 295 0.25 -7.71 27.42
N GLU A 296 -0.77 -7.14 28.05
CA GLU A 296 -1.52 -6.03 27.47
C GLU A 296 -0.66 -4.77 27.47
N TYR A 297 -0.67 -4.07 26.34
CA TYR A 297 -0.06 -2.75 26.28
C TYR A 297 -1.01 -1.72 26.92
N GLY A 298 -0.63 -1.22 28.10
CA GLY A 298 -1.43 -0.24 28.85
C GLY A 298 -1.39 1.21 28.33
N GLY A 299 -0.67 1.47 27.22
CA GLY A 299 -0.60 2.78 26.59
C GLY A 299 -1.64 2.97 25.47
N ASP A 300 -1.50 4.06 24.71
CA ASP A 300 -2.32 4.27 23.51
C ASP A 300 -1.97 3.23 22.43
N LYS A 301 -2.92 2.35 22.10
CA LYS A 301 -2.75 1.24 21.16
C LYS A 301 -2.31 1.71 19.76
N GLY A 302 -2.55 2.96 19.38
CA GLY A 302 -2.01 3.53 18.14
C GLY A 302 -0.47 3.51 18.07
N PHE A 303 0.23 3.52 19.21
CA PHE A 303 1.69 3.39 19.25
C PHE A 303 2.19 2.01 18.81
N LEU A 304 1.34 0.98 18.91
CA LEU A 304 1.68 -0.39 18.49
C LEU A 304 1.86 -0.51 16.97
N LEU A 305 1.38 0.46 16.17
CA LEU A 305 1.67 0.50 14.74
C LEU A 305 3.02 1.13 14.39
N GLY A 306 3.69 1.77 15.34
CA GLY A 306 4.95 2.45 15.08
C GLY A 306 4.82 3.49 13.95
N GLU A 307 5.56 3.28 12.86
CA GLU A 307 5.51 4.13 11.66
C GLU A 307 4.54 3.60 10.58
N LEU A 308 3.86 2.47 10.82
CA LEU A 308 2.93 1.90 9.86
C LEU A 308 1.64 2.74 9.82
N PRO A 309 1.19 3.24 8.65
CA PRO A 309 -0.03 4.02 8.58
C PRO A 309 -1.26 3.14 8.89
N PRO A 310 -2.29 3.67 9.57
CA PRO A 310 -3.49 2.90 9.92
C PRO A 310 -4.22 2.39 8.68
N VAL A 311 -4.18 3.14 7.57
CA VAL A 311 -4.75 2.75 6.29
C VAL A 311 -3.72 3.00 5.20
N LEU A 312 -3.52 2.00 4.34
CA LEU A 312 -2.66 2.10 3.17
C LEU A 312 -3.51 1.91 1.91
N VAL A 313 -3.47 2.89 1.01
CA VAL A 313 -4.19 2.86 -0.27
C VAL A 313 -3.16 2.78 -1.38
N VAL A 314 -3.27 1.78 -2.25
CA VAL A 314 -2.30 1.54 -3.32
C VAL A 314 -3.02 1.44 -4.67
N ARG A 315 -2.71 2.35 -5.58
CA ARG A 315 -3.20 2.29 -6.96
C ARG A 315 -2.51 1.14 -7.71
N LYS A 316 -3.29 0.18 -8.22
CA LYS A 316 -2.79 -1.00 -8.96
C LYS A 316 -2.72 -0.79 -10.46
N LEU A 317 -3.75 -0.14 -11.01
CA LEU A 317 -3.89 0.09 -12.44
C LEU A 317 -4.69 1.38 -12.65
N TRP A 318 -4.43 2.08 -13.75
CA TRP A 318 -5.37 3.04 -14.28
C TRP A 318 -5.40 2.96 -15.81
N TYR A 319 -6.56 3.22 -16.39
CA TYR A 319 -6.71 3.35 -17.83
C TYR A 319 -7.72 4.43 -18.17
N ARG A 320 -7.58 4.96 -19.38
CA ARG A 320 -8.52 5.92 -19.96
C ARG A 320 -9.60 5.14 -20.71
N LYS A 321 -10.86 5.46 -20.41
CA LYS A 321 -12.03 4.89 -21.10
C LYS A 321 -12.50 5.79 -22.24
#